data_AF-A0AAU0S8W0-F1
#
_entry.id   AF-A0AAU0S8W0-F1
#
_cell.length_a   1.000
_cell.length_b   1.000
_cell.length_c   1.000
_cell.angle_alpha   90.00
_cell.angle_beta   90.00
_cell.angle_gamma   90.00
#
_symmetry.space_group_name_H-M   'P 1'
#
loop_
_entity.id
_entity.type
_entity.pdbx_description
1 polymer ?
#
loop_
_entity_poly.entity_id
_entity_poly.type
_entity_poly.pdbx_seq_one_letter_code
_entity_poly.pdbx_strand_id
1 'polypeptide(L)'
;MKIIFILCIFFFSCHVTASDRTASDVALKWVDIEVITNQFDQINEVKKVSGLRPGFTAALSDPLLRSACNRIRTKYKTAKINCRGISMEGASALYVVEISDLENSDSIPDRYCSEVKVLPPESVILLENWKLTLEKQLASPESGPISEYINDNHFLDYRHSELHEFALALYREISLHMSRIDNQVASCISEERENVINLLNFLGDPNRAIRIAETYLADEDASVRNSAFRLLASFSKYITVRSSQHLLDLACNNLRNTTFTDRNKSLVLISELLTKKTLQPIQSANNVDS
;
A
#
# COMPACT_ATOMS: atom_id res chain seq x y z
N MET A 1 -7.43 51.11 41.10
CA MET A 1 -7.88 49.85 41.73
C MET A 1 -9.30 49.56 41.27
N LYS A 2 -9.54 48.37 40.70
CA LYS A 2 -10.82 47.75 40.22
C LYS A 2 -11.48 48.44 39.01
N ILE A 3 -11.14 48.02 37.78
CA ILE A 3 -11.68 46.88 36.99
C ILE A 3 -13.14 47.08 36.60
N ILE A 4 -13.35 47.58 35.37
CA ILE A 4 -14.56 47.41 34.58
C ILE A 4 -14.24 46.30 33.58
N PHE A 5 -14.90 45.15 33.73
CA PHE A 5 -14.84 44.03 32.79
C PHE A 5 -16.06 44.17 31.88
N ILE A 6 -15.88 44.76 30.69
CA ILE A 6 -16.85 44.66 29.61
C ILE A 6 -16.24 43.73 28.56
N LEU A 7 -16.95 42.62 28.37
CA LEU A 7 -16.70 41.57 27.40
C LEU A 7 -16.78 42.17 25.98
N CYS A 8 -15.64 42.41 25.35
CA CYS A 8 -15.57 42.57 23.90
C CYS A 8 -15.16 41.23 23.28
N ILE A 9 -16.16 40.44 22.92
CA ILE A 9 -16.00 39.30 22.01
C ILE A 9 -15.73 39.89 20.62
N PHE A 10 -14.45 40.04 20.29
CA PHE A 10 -13.96 40.10 18.92
C PHE A 10 -13.20 38.81 18.67
N PHE A 11 -13.92 37.73 18.33
CA PHE A 11 -13.31 36.66 17.57
C PHE A 11 -13.56 36.94 16.10
N PHE A 12 -12.48 37.35 15.45
CA PHE A 12 -12.33 37.42 14.02
C PHE A 12 -12.96 36.21 13.35
N SER A 13 -13.81 36.50 12.37
CA SER A 13 -14.20 35.60 11.31
C SER A 13 -12.94 35.12 10.57
N CYS A 14 -12.39 33.99 10.98
CA CYS A 14 -11.79 33.07 10.03
C CYS A 14 -12.91 32.12 9.63
N HIS A 15 -13.58 32.43 8.52
CA HIS A 15 -14.12 31.37 7.69
C HIS A 15 -12.92 30.53 7.27
N VAL A 16 -12.64 29.49 8.05
CA VAL A 16 -12.00 28.30 7.51
C VAL A 16 -13.06 27.71 6.59
N THR A 17 -13.13 28.22 5.37
CA THR A 17 -13.48 27.35 4.26
C THR A 17 -12.39 26.31 4.24
N ALA A 18 -12.62 25.24 5.00
CA ALA A 18 -12.08 23.95 4.69
C ALA A 18 -12.51 23.70 3.25
N SER A 19 -11.60 23.98 2.32
CA SER A 19 -11.62 23.27 1.07
C SER A 19 -11.29 21.83 1.46
N ASP A 20 -12.32 21.09 1.88
CA ASP A 20 -12.38 19.63 1.91
C ASP A 20 -12.25 19.12 0.47
N ARG A 21 -11.14 19.44 -0.17
CA ARG A 21 -10.64 18.66 -1.29
C ARG A 21 -9.84 17.55 -0.63
N THR A 22 -10.55 16.50 -0.26
CA THR A 22 -9.93 15.19 -0.14
C THR A 22 -9.08 14.94 -1.39
N ALA A 23 -7.96 14.23 -1.27
CA ALA A 23 -7.10 13.89 -2.41
C ALA A 23 -7.90 13.24 -3.58
N SER A 24 -9.09 12.71 -3.29
CA SER A 24 -10.08 12.22 -4.26
C SER A 24 -10.51 13.24 -5.32
N ASP A 25 -10.42 14.55 -5.04
CA ASP A 25 -10.93 15.63 -5.88
C ASP A 25 -9.83 16.37 -6.67
N VAL A 26 -8.58 15.95 -6.49
CA VAL A 26 -7.46 16.44 -7.31
C VAL A 26 -7.56 15.77 -8.68
N ALA A 27 -7.57 16.59 -9.74
CA ALA A 27 -7.67 16.10 -11.09
C ALA A 27 -6.34 15.47 -11.53
N LEU A 28 -6.37 14.18 -11.91
CA LEU A 28 -5.21 13.43 -12.34
C LEU A 28 -5.24 13.21 -13.85
N LYS A 29 -4.07 13.23 -14.50
CA LYS A 29 -3.89 12.83 -15.89
C LYS A 29 -3.81 11.31 -15.99
N TRP A 30 -4.83 10.70 -16.59
CA TRP A 30 -4.90 9.25 -16.74
C TRP A 30 -4.07 8.79 -17.92
N VAL A 31 -2.89 8.23 -17.67
CA VAL A 31 -1.88 7.96 -18.69
C VAL A 31 -2.18 6.74 -19.55
N ASP A 32 -2.87 5.73 -19.01
CA ASP A 32 -3.38 4.57 -19.75
C ASP A 32 -4.47 3.84 -18.95
N ILE A 33 -5.10 2.87 -19.61
CA ILE A 33 -5.95 1.84 -19.02
C ILE A 33 -5.14 0.54 -19.01
N GLU A 34 -4.86 0.01 -17.82
CA GLU A 34 -4.18 -1.28 -17.67
C GLU A 34 -5.22 -2.37 -17.46
N VAL A 35 -5.19 -3.43 -18.27
CA VAL A 35 -6.13 -4.55 -18.16
C VAL A 35 -5.37 -5.79 -17.72
N ILE A 36 -5.74 -6.32 -16.55
CA ILE A 36 -5.16 -7.55 -16.02
C ILE A 36 -6.17 -8.67 -16.12
N THR A 37 -5.79 -9.66 -16.91
CA THR A 37 -6.59 -10.84 -17.21
C THR A 37 -5.66 -11.98 -17.60
N ASN A 38 -6.09 -13.21 -17.39
CA ASN A 38 -5.43 -14.39 -17.97
C ASN A 38 -5.82 -14.58 -19.45
N GLN A 39 -6.84 -13.86 -19.92
CA GLN A 39 -7.39 -13.93 -21.28
C GLN A 39 -6.92 -12.72 -22.09
N PHE A 40 -5.65 -12.76 -22.52
CA PHE A 40 -4.95 -11.62 -23.13
C PHE A 40 -5.62 -11.07 -24.41
N ASP A 41 -6.38 -11.90 -25.11
CA ASP A 41 -7.17 -11.52 -26.30
C ASP A 41 -8.26 -10.49 -25.99
N GLN A 42 -8.71 -10.39 -24.74
CA GLN A 42 -9.77 -9.47 -24.33
C GLN A 42 -9.28 -8.07 -23.99
N ILE A 43 -7.96 -7.84 -23.84
CA ILE A 43 -7.40 -6.56 -23.35
C ILE A 43 -7.89 -5.36 -24.18
N ASN A 44 -7.78 -5.45 -25.52
CA ASN A 44 -8.19 -4.36 -26.40
C ASN A 44 -9.70 -4.12 -26.37
N GLU A 45 -10.50 -5.17 -26.22
CA GLU A 45 -11.94 -5.06 -26.09
C GLU A 45 -12.32 -4.38 -24.77
N VAL A 46 -11.69 -4.74 -23.66
CA VAL A 46 -11.91 -4.12 -22.36
C VAL A 46 -11.58 -2.63 -22.39
N LYS A 47 -10.42 -2.26 -22.97
CA LYS A 47 -10.05 -0.84 -23.17
C LYS A 47 -11.14 -0.11 -23.96
N LYS A 48 -11.63 -0.71 -25.06
CA LYS A 48 -12.71 -0.14 -25.88
C LYS A 48 -14.04 -0.01 -25.13
N VAL A 49 -14.46 -1.03 -24.38
CA VAL A 49 -15.72 -1.05 -23.60
C VAL A 49 -15.69 -0.05 -22.45
N SER A 50 -14.53 0.17 -21.84
CA SER A 50 -14.37 1.17 -20.79
C SER A 50 -14.79 2.56 -21.27
N GLY A 51 -14.57 2.89 -22.55
CA GLY A 51 -14.82 4.20 -23.13
C GLY A 51 -13.89 5.31 -22.63
N LEU A 52 -12.89 4.98 -21.81
CA LEU A 52 -11.85 5.90 -21.37
C LEU A 52 -10.79 6.06 -22.47
N ARG A 53 -10.12 7.20 -22.51
CA ARG A 53 -9.05 7.48 -23.49
C ARG A 53 -7.80 7.95 -22.77
N PRO A 54 -6.60 7.39 -23.03
CA PRO A 54 -5.35 7.90 -22.47
C PRO A 54 -5.23 9.43 -22.62
N GLY A 55 -4.71 10.07 -21.58
CA GLY A 55 -4.50 11.52 -21.49
C GLY A 55 -5.68 12.32 -20.96
N PHE A 56 -6.85 11.71 -20.70
CA PHE A 56 -7.95 12.43 -20.06
C PHE A 56 -7.59 12.86 -18.63
N THR A 57 -8.22 13.94 -18.17
CA THR A 57 -8.01 14.47 -16.82
C THR A 57 -9.29 14.34 -16.03
N ALA A 58 -9.24 13.66 -14.90
CA ALA A 58 -10.38 13.46 -14.00
C ALA A 58 -9.88 13.16 -12.59
N ALA A 59 -10.69 13.50 -11.58
CA ALA A 59 -10.38 13.15 -10.21
C ALA A 59 -10.66 11.66 -9.93
N LEU A 60 -10.10 11.09 -8.86
CA LEU A 60 -10.36 9.69 -8.49
C LEU A 60 -11.84 9.45 -8.14
N SER A 61 -12.53 10.47 -7.61
CA SER A 61 -13.96 10.44 -7.30
C SER A 61 -14.87 10.58 -8.53
N ASP A 62 -14.32 10.78 -9.74
CA ASP A 62 -15.10 11.11 -10.92
C ASP A 62 -16.08 9.98 -11.32
N PRO A 63 -17.40 10.27 -11.47
CA PRO A 63 -18.41 9.30 -11.87
C PRO A 63 -18.10 8.58 -13.21
N LEU A 64 -17.31 9.19 -14.09
CA LEU A 64 -16.86 8.60 -15.34
C LEU A 64 -16.12 7.28 -15.12
N LEU A 65 -15.27 7.20 -14.10
CA LEU A 65 -14.48 6.01 -13.77
C LEU A 65 -15.37 4.86 -13.29
N ARG A 66 -16.39 5.18 -12.47
CA ARG A 66 -17.39 4.22 -12.02
C ARG A 66 -18.26 3.73 -13.19
N SER A 67 -18.65 4.66 -14.06
CA SER A 67 -19.41 4.36 -15.28
C SER A 67 -18.65 3.44 -16.23
N ALA A 68 -17.34 3.70 -16.42
CA ALA A 68 -16.46 2.84 -17.20
C ALA A 68 -16.40 1.41 -16.65
N CYS A 69 -16.24 1.26 -15.33
CA CYS A 69 -16.22 -0.06 -14.69
C CYS A 69 -17.55 -0.81 -14.88
N ASN A 70 -18.68 -0.11 -14.74
CA ASN A 70 -20.00 -0.71 -14.88
C ASN A 70 -20.28 -1.18 -16.32
N ARG A 71 -19.77 -0.49 -17.34
CA ARG A 71 -19.84 -0.98 -18.74
C ARG A 71 -19.14 -2.31 -18.90
N ILE A 72 -17.95 -2.45 -18.32
CA ILE A 72 -17.15 -3.68 -18.36
C ILE A 72 -17.88 -4.81 -17.62
N ARG A 73 -18.37 -4.56 -16.39
CA ARG A 73 -19.19 -5.53 -15.62
C ARG A 73 -20.41 -6.02 -16.40
N THR A 74 -21.05 -5.12 -17.14
CA THR A 74 -22.24 -5.46 -17.93
C THR A 74 -21.90 -6.39 -19.10
N LYS A 75 -20.71 -6.22 -19.69
CA LYS A 75 -20.20 -7.03 -20.81
C LYS A 75 -19.70 -8.41 -20.32
N TYR A 76 -18.93 -8.45 -19.25
CA TYR A 76 -18.30 -9.66 -18.70
C TYR A 76 -19.03 -10.16 -17.45
N LYS A 77 -20.30 -10.57 -17.61
CA LYS A 77 -21.19 -10.92 -16.49
C LYS A 77 -20.75 -12.13 -15.66
N THR A 78 -19.98 -13.03 -16.25
CA THR A 78 -19.51 -14.27 -15.61
C THR A 78 -18.16 -14.12 -14.93
N ALA A 79 -17.50 -12.96 -15.08
CA ALA A 79 -16.21 -12.68 -14.47
C ALA A 79 -16.35 -11.74 -13.28
N LYS A 80 -15.43 -11.84 -12.33
CA LYS A 80 -15.28 -10.85 -11.26
C LYS A 80 -14.47 -9.67 -11.80
N ILE A 81 -15.10 -8.49 -11.88
CA ILE A 81 -14.47 -7.26 -12.38
C ILE A 81 -14.21 -6.28 -11.23
N ASN A 82 -12.93 -5.98 -11.01
CA ASN A 82 -12.49 -4.94 -10.09
C ASN A 82 -11.82 -3.80 -10.86
N CYS A 83 -12.21 -2.55 -10.59
CA CYS A 83 -11.59 -1.39 -11.23
C CYS A 83 -11.09 -0.43 -10.17
N ARG A 84 -9.88 0.10 -10.35
CA ARG A 84 -9.25 1.04 -9.42
C ARG A 84 -8.35 2.03 -10.14
N GLY A 85 -8.13 3.18 -9.52
CA GLY A 85 -7.09 4.12 -9.92
C GLY A 85 -5.79 3.83 -9.16
N ILE A 86 -4.65 3.95 -9.85
CA ILE A 86 -3.33 4.00 -9.22
C ILE A 86 -2.74 5.36 -9.51
N SER A 87 -2.66 6.21 -8.48
CA SER A 87 -1.98 7.50 -8.57
C SER A 87 -0.48 7.30 -8.75
N MET A 88 0.11 8.17 -9.56
CA MET A 88 1.52 8.19 -9.91
C MET A 88 2.05 9.63 -9.76
N GLU A 89 3.37 9.74 -9.65
CA GLU A 89 4.05 11.02 -9.57
C GLU A 89 3.68 11.97 -10.72
N GLY A 90 3.66 13.27 -10.43
CA GLY A 90 3.36 14.30 -11.43
C GLY A 90 1.86 14.37 -11.77
N ALA A 91 0.99 14.20 -10.77
CA ALA A 91 -0.46 14.25 -10.93
C ALA A 91 -0.98 13.29 -12.02
N SER A 92 -0.36 12.12 -12.15
CA SER A 92 -0.71 11.12 -13.16
C SER A 92 -1.42 9.92 -12.53
N ALA A 93 -2.15 9.14 -13.32
CA ALA A 93 -2.81 7.94 -12.83
C ALA A 93 -2.97 6.85 -13.90
N LEU A 94 -3.03 5.59 -13.47
CA LEU A 94 -3.42 4.45 -14.31
C LEU A 94 -4.81 3.96 -13.92
N TYR A 95 -5.68 3.75 -14.91
CA TYR A 95 -6.97 3.11 -14.67
C TYR A 95 -6.83 1.60 -14.84
N VAL A 96 -6.89 0.88 -13.73
CA VAL A 96 -6.64 -0.56 -13.70
C VAL A 96 -7.97 -1.30 -13.71
N VAL A 97 -8.14 -2.23 -14.66
CA VAL A 97 -9.26 -3.15 -14.76
C VAL A 97 -8.75 -4.56 -14.58
N GLU A 98 -9.18 -5.21 -13.50
CA GLU A 98 -8.85 -6.59 -13.19
C GLU A 98 -10.05 -7.49 -13.49
N ILE A 99 -9.79 -8.56 -14.24
CA ILE A 99 -10.76 -9.57 -14.66
C ILE A 99 -10.29 -10.91 -14.13
N SER A 100 -11.04 -11.48 -13.18
CA SER A 100 -10.77 -12.80 -12.63
C SER A 100 -11.92 -13.75 -12.96
N ASP A 101 -11.58 -14.96 -13.40
CA ASP A 101 -12.54 -16.05 -13.50
C ASP A 101 -12.97 -16.48 -12.09
N LEU A 102 -14.27 -16.74 -11.90
CA LEU A 102 -14.85 -17.07 -10.59
C LEU A 102 -14.39 -18.43 -10.05
N GLU A 103 -13.72 -19.26 -10.85
CA GLU A 103 -13.52 -20.68 -10.55
C GLU A 103 -12.30 -21.02 -9.66
N ASN A 104 -11.39 -20.09 -9.39
CA ASN A 104 -10.14 -20.38 -8.66
C ASN A 104 -9.90 -19.48 -7.44
N SER A 105 -10.86 -19.37 -6.52
CA SER A 105 -10.48 -19.04 -5.14
C SER A 105 -10.28 -20.35 -4.38
N ASP A 106 -9.06 -20.87 -4.40
CA ASP A 106 -8.66 -21.89 -3.42
C ASP A 106 -9.05 -21.36 -2.03
N SER A 107 -9.82 -22.14 -1.28
CA SER A 107 -10.26 -21.79 0.07
C SER A 107 -9.02 -21.50 0.92
N ILE A 108 -8.81 -20.23 1.26
CA ILE A 108 -7.76 -19.82 2.18
C ILE A 108 -8.14 -20.43 3.55
N PRO A 109 -7.24 -21.17 4.21
CA PRO A 109 -7.58 -21.85 5.45
C PRO A 109 -8.09 -20.88 6.50
N ASP A 110 -9.16 -21.27 7.21
CA ASP A 110 -9.74 -20.49 8.31
C ASP A 110 -8.66 -20.13 9.32
N ARG A 111 -8.51 -18.84 9.54
CA ARG A 111 -7.55 -18.31 10.50
C ARG A 111 -8.22 -18.13 11.85
N TYR A 112 -7.55 -18.58 12.90
CA TYR A 112 -7.91 -18.18 14.27
C TYR A 112 -7.60 -16.69 14.44
N CYS A 113 -8.65 -15.88 14.52
CA CYS A 113 -8.56 -14.47 14.85
C CYS A 113 -9.03 -14.24 16.30
N SER A 114 -8.70 -13.09 16.85
CA SER A 114 -9.07 -12.71 18.22
C SER A 114 -9.73 -11.34 18.24
N GLU A 115 -10.72 -11.18 19.13
CA GLU A 115 -11.31 -9.89 19.46
C GLU A 115 -10.31 -9.07 20.30
N VAL A 116 -9.31 -8.50 19.64
CA VAL A 116 -8.19 -7.82 20.29
C VAL A 116 -8.50 -6.35 20.53
N LYS A 117 -7.83 -5.78 21.53
CA LYS A 117 -7.80 -4.35 21.84
C LYS A 117 -7.30 -3.53 20.65
N VAL A 118 -8.08 -2.51 20.30
CA VAL A 118 -7.79 -1.50 19.29
C VAL A 118 -6.47 -0.78 19.59
N LEU A 119 -5.70 -0.45 18.55
CA LEU A 119 -4.56 0.47 18.60
C LEU A 119 -4.97 1.75 19.34
N PRO A 120 -4.04 2.45 20.00
CA PRO A 120 -4.29 3.81 20.45
C PRO A 120 -4.81 4.65 19.27
N PRO A 121 -5.87 5.46 19.45
CA PRO A 121 -6.40 6.33 18.41
C PRO A 121 -5.31 7.20 17.78
N GLU A 122 -4.33 7.63 18.58
CA GLU A 122 -3.19 8.43 18.13
C GLU A 122 -2.36 7.72 17.05
N SER A 123 -2.09 6.42 17.22
CA SER A 123 -1.35 5.62 16.21
C SER A 123 -2.13 5.48 14.90
N VAL A 124 -3.45 5.31 14.99
CA VAL A 124 -4.34 5.20 13.81
C VAL A 124 -4.40 6.54 13.07
N ILE A 125 -4.63 7.63 13.80
CA ILE A 125 -4.69 8.98 13.24
C ILE A 125 -3.36 9.36 12.57
N LEU A 126 -2.23 9.04 13.19
CA LEU A 126 -0.91 9.29 12.59
C LEU A 126 -0.73 8.50 11.29
N LEU A 127 -1.16 7.23 11.26
CA LEU A 127 -1.08 6.40 10.07
C LEU A 127 -1.97 6.95 8.94
N GLU A 128 -3.21 7.34 9.26
CA GLU A 128 -4.14 7.93 8.29
C GLU A 128 -3.60 9.25 7.73
N ASN A 129 -3.08 10.13 8.58
CA ASN A 129 -2.48 11.39 8.16
C ASN A 129 -1.24 11.17 7.27
N TRP A 130 -0.41 10.18 7.59
CA TRP A 130 0.71 9.78 6.74
C TRP A 130 0.22 9.29 5.37
N LYS A 131 -0.79 8.40 5.32
CA LYS A 131 -1.37 7.90 4.05
C LYS A 131 -1.92 9.04 3.19
N LEU A 132 -2.70 9.94 3.80
CA LEU A 132 -3.28 11.11 3.12
C LEU A 132 -2.20 12.07 2.61
N THR A 133 -1.16 12.30 3.40
CA THR A 133 -0.03 13.14 2.99
C THR A 133 0.71 12.50 1.83
N LEU A 134 0.98 11.20 1.87
CA LEU A 134 1.63 10.47 0.78
C LEU A 134 0.80 10.56 -0.51
N GLU A 135 -0.51 10.34 -0.44
CA GLU A 135 -1.42 10.49 -1.59
C GLU A 135 -1.41 11.90 -2.16
N LYS A 136 -1.48 12.92 -1.29
CA LYS A 136 -1.42 14.33 -1.68
C LYS A 136 -0.09 14.65 -2.37
N GLN A 137 1.03 14.16 -1.85
CA GLN A 137 2.34 14.37 -2.47
C GLN A 137 2.41 13.66 -3.82
N LEU A 138 1.93 12.43 -3.96
CA LEU A 138 1.88 11.75 -5.27
C LEU A 138 1.01 12.50 -6.30
N ALA A 139 -0.11 13.07 -5.85
CA ALA A 139 -1.04 13.82 -6.69
C ALA A 139 -0.54 15.24 -7.04
N SER A 140 0.49 15.75 -6.38
CA SER A 140 1.03 17.08 -6.66
C SER A 140 1.97 17.06 -7.88
N PRO A 141 1.83 17.98 -8.84
CA PRO A 141 2.80 18.12 -9.93
C PRO A 141 4.17 18.64 -9.46
N GLU A 142 4.21 19.33 -8.31
CA GLU A 142 5.38 20.06 -7.82
C GLU A 142 6.24 19.26 -6.83
N SER A 143 5.73 18.13 -6.34
CA SER A 143 6.33 17.35 -5.24
C SER A 143 7.60 16.58 -5.62
N GLY A 144 7.97 16.53 -6.90
CA GLY A 144 9.09 15.72 -7.38
C GLY A 144 8.90 14.21 -7.08
N PRO A 145 9.92 13.38 -7.33
CA PRO A 145 9.83 11.95 -7.06
C PRO A 145 9.85 11.66 -5.55
N ILE A 146 8.96 10.78 -5.10
CA ILE A 146 8.92 10.35 -3.69
C ILE A 146 9.98 9.26 -3.48
N SER A 147 11.06 9.62 -2.80
CA SER A 147 12.13 8.68 -2.46
C SER A 147 11.90 8.06 -1.09
N GLU A 148 11.48 6.79 -1.11
CA GLU A 148 11.40 5.88 0.05
C GLU A 148 12.76 5.20 0.29
N TYR A 149 13.17 5.04 1.55
CA TYR A 149 14.37 4.27 1.93
C TYR A 149 14.27 3.75 3.37
N ILE A 150 15.02 2.69 3.70
CA ILE A 150 15.19 2.25 5.10
C ILE A 150 16.41 2.96 5.68
N ASN A 151 16.19 3.82 6.68
CA ASN A 151 17.22 4.63 7.32
C ASN A 151 18.12 3.84 8.30
N ASP A 152 19.03 4.55 8.98
CA ASP A 152 19.99 3.99 9.91
C ASP A 152 19.35 3.47 11.22
N ASN A 153 18.16 3.96 11.55
CA ASN A 153 17.34 3.43 12.65
C ASN A 153 16.45 2.26 12.20
N HIS A 154 16.70 1.74 10.99
CA HIS A 154 16.07 0.54 10.45
C HIS A 154 14.54 0.64 10.26
N PHE A 155 14.01 1.83 9.97
CA PHE A 155 12.61 2.03 9.63
C PHE A 155 12.44 2.75 8.28
N LEU A 156 11.24 2.65 7.68
CA LEU A 156 10.89 3.30 6.42
C LEU A 156 10.82 4.81 6.58
N ASP A 157 11.60 5.50 5.78
CA ASP A 157 11.77 6.95 5.83
C ASP A 157 11.72 7.56 4.43
N TYR A 158 11.65 8.88 4.38
CA TYR A 158 11.42 9.66 3.18
C TYR A 158 12.42 10.81 3.07
N ARG A 159 12.80 11.17 1.84
CA ARG A 159 13.58 12.39 1.60
C ARG A 159 12.71 13.65 1.65
N HIS A 160 11.41 13.49 1.45
CA HIS A 160 10.43 14.58 1.55
C HIS A 160 10.20 14.94 3.02
N SER A 161 10.41 16.20 3.39
CA SER A 161 10.43 16.65 4.79
C SER A 161 9.14 16.34 5.54
N GLU A 162 7.97 16.61 4.95
CA GLU A 162 6.68 16.34 5.61
C GLU A 162 6.47 14.84 5.88
N LEU A 163 6.87 13.97 4.94
CA LEU A 163 6.74 12.53 5.09
C LEU A 163 7.77 11.97 6.08
N HIS A 164 8.96 12.57 6.14
CA HIS A 164 9.99 12.26 7.14
C HIS A 164 9.49 12.55 8.56
N GLU A 165 8.85 13.72 8.78
CA GLU A 165 8.29 14.06 10.11
C GLU A 165 7.20 13.08 10.53
N PHE A 166 6.33 12.65 9.60
CA PHE A 166 5.36 11.59 9.89
C PHE A 166 6.03 10.25 10.20
N ALA A 167 7.05 9.86 9.44
CA ALA A 167 7.79 8.61 9.69
C ALA A 167 8.46 8.62 11.08
N LEU A 168 9.06 9.75 11.48
CA LEU A 168 9.62 9.92 12.82
C LEU A 168 8.57 9.86 13.93
N ALA A 169 7.42 10.52 13.72
CA ALA A 169 6.32 10.48 14.69
C ALA A 169 5.78 9.06 14.86
N LEU A 170 5.56 8.34 13.76
CA LEU A 170 5.14 6.94 13.77
C LEU A 170 6.17 6.05 14.47
N TYR A 171 7.46 6.20 14.17
CA TYR A 171 8.53 5.43 14.82
C TYR A 171 8.52 5.60 16.34
N ARG A 172 8.40 6.85 16.82
CA ARG A 172 8.31 7.14 18.26
C ARG A 172 7.07 6.52 18.88
N GLU A 173 5.92 6.70 18.25
CA GLU A 173 4.64 6.21 18.76
C GLU A 173 4.59 4.68 18.85
N ILE A 174 4.98 3.99 17.78
CA ILE A 174 4.99 2.53 17.70
C ILE A 174 5.89 1.92 18.77
N SER A 175 7.04 2.53 19.03
CA SER A 175 7.99 2.02 20.03
C SER A 175 7.38 1.93 21.45
N LEU A 176 6.37 2.75 21.77
CA LEU A 176 5.66 2.76 23.05
C LEU A 176 4.57 1.67 23.13
N HIS A 177 4.12 1.15 21.99
CA HIS A 177 2.91 0.32 21.89
C HIS A 177 3.15 -1.07 21.28
N MET A 178 4.39 -1.55 21.32
CA MET A 178 4.80 -2.82 20.73
C MET A 178 3.98 -4.04 21.11
N SER A 179 3.62 -4.18 22.39
CA SER A 179 2.80 -5.30 22.84
C SER A 179 1.38 -5.27 22.26
N ARG A 180 0.85 -4.08 21.95
CA ARG A 180 -0.47 -3.93 21.32
C ARG A 180 -0.43 -4.26 19.83
N ILE A 181 0.62 -3.81 19.14
CA ILE A 181 0.87 -4.12 17.73
C ILE A 181 0.92 -5.64 17.50
N ASP A 182 1.67 -6.36 18.33
CA ASP A 182 1.76 -7.83 18.25
C ASP A 182 0.41 -8.52 18.44
N ASN A 183 -0.43 -8.03 19.35
CA ASN A 183 -1.73 -8.63 19.57
C ASN A 183 -2.67 -8.33 18.40
N GLN A 184 -2.68 -7.09 17.91
CA GLN A 184 -3.66 -6.64 16.94
C GLN A 184 -3.42 -7.18 15.53
N VAL A 185 -2.21 -7.67 15.26
CA VAL A 185 -1.95 -8.41 14.04
C VAL A 185 -2.90 -9.64 13.92
N ALA A 186 -3.34 -10.22 15.05
CA ALA A 186 -4.31 -11.31 15.09
C ALA A 186 -5.79 -10.88 15.11
N SER A 187 -6.10 -9.61 14.78
CA SER A 187 -7.48 -9.11 14.74
C SER A 187 -8.35 -9.85 13.73
N CYS A 188 -9.64 -10.00 14.04
CA CYS A 188 -10.64 -10.50 13.10
C CYS A 188 -10.97 -9.49 11.99
N ILE A 189 -10.62 -8.22 12.16
CA ILE A 189 -10.92 -7.15 11.20
C ILE A 189 -9.74 -6.96 10.25
N SER A 190 -9.94 -7.17 8.95
CA SER A 190 -8.85 -7.11 7.96
C SER A 190 -8.19 -5.74 7.87
N GLU A 191 -8.97 -4.65 7.97
CA GLU A 191 -8.45 -3.28 7.99
C GLU A 191 -7.48 -3.04 9.16
N GLU A 192 -7.78 -3.60 10.34
CA GLU A 192 -6.88 -3.49 11.49
C GLU A 192 -5.58 -4.28 11.25
N ARG A 193 -5.67 -5.48 10.69
CA ARG A 193 -4.50 -6.29 10.31
C ARG A 193 -3.64 -5.54 9.31
N GLU A 194 -4.24 -4.95 8.28
CA GLU A 194 -3.56 -4.14 7.27
C GLU A 194 -2.85 -2.95 7.91
N ASN A 195 -3.53 -2.19 8.78
CA ASN A 195 -2.97 -1.04 9.46
C ASN A 195 -1.77 -1.42 10.33
N VAL A 196 -1.87 -2.52 11.07
CA VAL A 196 -0.74 -3.04 11.86
C VAL A 196 0.44 -3.40 10.97
N ILE A 197 0.21 -4.10 9.85
CA ILE A 197 1.30 -4.43 8.91
C ILE A 197 1.94 -3.15 8.34
N ASN A 198 1.15 -2.13 8.02
CA ASN A 198 1.69 -0.86 7.56
C ASN A 198 2.53 -0.17 8.63
N LEU A 199 2.10 -0.19 9.90
CA LEU A 199 2.86 0.36 11.02
C LEU A 199 4.20 -0.33 11.24
N LEU A 200 4.32 -1.63 10.95
CA LEU A 200 5.58 -2.34 11.07
C LEU A 200 6.69 -1.77 10.16
N ASN A 201 6.36 -1.00 9.11
CA ASN A 201 7.36 -0.25 8.35
C ASN A 201 8.12 0.77 9.20
N PHE A 202 7.49 1.30 10.24
CA PHE A 202 8.04 2.33 11.11
C PHE A 202 8.57 1.77 12.43
N LEU A 203 8.73 0.45 12.55
CA LEU A 203 9.08 -0.21 13.81
C LEU A 203 10.54 0.00 14.25
N GLY A 204 11.49 0.01 13.30
CA GLY A 204 12.93 -0.01 13.60
C GLY A 204 13.47 -1.39 14.02
N ASP A 205 12.69 -2.46 13.87
CA ASP A 205 13.11 -3.85 14.05
C ASP A 205 12.73 -4.68 12.81
N PRO A 206 13.60 -4.71 11.78
CA PRO A 206 13.34 -5.41 10.52
C PRO A 206 13.07 -6.90 10.71
N ASN A 207 13.76 -7.57 11.64
CA ASN A 207 13.62 -9.01 11.82
C ASN A 207 12.23 -9.36 12.35
N ARG A 208 11.70 -8.55 13.27
CA ARG A 208 10.33 -8.69 13.76
C ARG A 208 9.31 -8.35 12.69
N ALA A 209 9.50 -7.24 11.97
CA ALA A 209 8.61 -6.82 10.89
C ALA A 209 8.51 -7.90 9.80
N ILE A 210 9.65 -8.45 9.36
CA ILE A 210 9.71 -9.57 8.40
C ILE A 210 8.96 -10.77 8.95
N ARG A 211 9.33 -11.28 10.15
CA ARG A 211 8.71 -12.47 10.74
C ARG A 211 7.20 -12.34 10.82
N ILE A 212 6.69 -11.17 11.19
CA ILE A 212 5.26 -10.93 11.22
C ILE A 212 4.71 -10.97 9.80
N ALA A 213 5.23 -10.19 8.84
CA ALA A 213 4.72 -10.17 7.48
C ALA A 213 4.70 -11.55 6.79
N GLU A 214 5.69 -12.42 7.03
CA GLU A 214 5.71 -13.79 6.49
C GLU A 214 4.42 -14.57 6.85
N THR A 215 3.89 -14.37 8.06
CA THR A 215 2.66 -15.04 8.52
C THR A 215 1.37 -14.54 7.85
N TYR A 216 1.42 -13.41 7.13
CA TYR A 216 0.25 -12.79 6.47
C TYR A 216 0.31 -12.88 4.95
N LEU A 217 1.30 -13.57 4.39
CA LEU A 217 1.39 -13.80 2.94
C LEU A 217 0.22 -14.61 2.38
N ALA A 218 -0.47 -15.36 3.24
CA ALA A 218 -1.65 -16.14 2.93
C ALA A 218 -2.89 -15.66 3.70
N ASP A 219 -2.94 -14.38 4.13
CA ASP A 219 -4.16 -13.82 4.75
C ASP A 219 -5.35 -13.93 3.79
N GLU A 220 -6.57 -14.08 4.31
CA GLU A 220 -7.79 -14.15 3.49
C GLU A 220 -8.03 -12.86 2.69
N ASP A 221 -7.66 -11.73 3.29
CA ASP A 221 -7.88 -10.41 2.73
C ASP A 221 -6.69 -9.99 1.84
N ALA A 222 -7.01 -9.59 0.60
CA ALA A 222 -6.00 -9.20 -0.37
C ALA A 222 -5.20 -7.97 0.10
N SER A 223 -5.81 -6.98 0.73
CA SER A 223 -5.11 -5.77 1.19
C SER A 223 -4.08 -6.09 2.26
N VAL A 224 -4.38 -7.05 3.13
CA VAL A 224 -3.47 -7.55 4.16
C VAL A 224 -2.28 -8.27 3.52
N ARG A 225 -2.52 -9.20 2.59
CA ARG A 225 -1.43 -9.87 1.83
C ARG A 225 -0.54 -8.87 1.09
N ASN A 226 -1.15 -7.90 0.41
CA ASN A 226 -0.42 -6.89 -0.35
C ASN A 226 0.47 -6.01 0.54
N SER A 227 -0.02 -5.65 1.72
CA SER A 227 0.77 -4.91 2.71
C SER A 227 1.93 -5.75 3.24
N ALA A 228 1.72 -7.06 3.46
CA ALA A 228 2.79 -7.97 3.87
C ALA A 228 3.88 -8.09 2.79
N PHE A 229 3.51 -8.28 1.53
CA PHE A 229 4.47 -8.30 0.42
C PHE A 229 5.24 -6.98 0.27
N ARG A 230 4.56 -5.83 0.38
CA ARG A 230 5.21 -4.51 0.32
C ARG A 230 6.24 -4.38 1.45
N LEU A 231 5.89 -4.78 2.67
CA LEU A 231 6.82 -4.74 3.80
C LEU A 231 8.05 -5.59 3.54
N LEU A 232 7.87 -6.85 3.09
CA LEU A 232 9.00 -7.73 2.79
C LEU A 232 9.91 -7.17 1.70
N ALA A 233 9.34 -6.52 0.68
CA ALA A 233 10.12 -5.83 -0.34
C ALA A 233 10.93 -4.67 0.26
N SER A 234 10.33 -3.81 1.08
CA SER A 234 11.04 -2.70 1.75
C SER A 234 12.20 -3.17 2.63
N PHE A 235 12.06 -4.34 3.28
CA PHE A 235 13.08 -4.91 4.16
C PHE A 235 13.89 -6.04 3.52
N SER A 236 13.88 -6.16 2.19
CA SER A 236 14.55 -7.25 1.44
C SER A 236 16.04 -7.42 1.81
N LYS A 237 16.72 -6.31 2.10
CA LYS A 237 18.13 -6.30 2.54
C LYS A 237 18.37 -7.08 3.85
N TYR A 238 17.38 -7.20 4.73
CA TYR A 238 17.48 -7.92 6.01
C TYR A 238 17.01 -9.38 5.93
N ILE A 239 16.34 -9.80 4.85
CA ILE A 239 15.87 -11.18 4.68
C ILE A 239 17.06 -12.15 4.53
N THR A 240 17.16 -13.17 5.38
CA THR A 240 18.28 -14.13 5.29
C THR A 240 18.23 -14.95 4.00
N VAL A 241 19.37 -15.47 3.53
CA VAL A 241 19.43 -16.36 2.35
C VAL A 241 18.51 -17.58 2.51
N ARG A 242 18.44 -18.13 3.72
CA ARG A 242 17.54 -19.26 4.04
C ARG A 242 16.07 -18.89 3.86
N SER A 243 15.66 -17.72 4.37
CA SER A 243 14.29 -17.21 4.20
C SER A 243 14.00 -16.81 2.75
N SER A 244 14.98 -16.30 2.01
CA SER A 244 14.79 -15.84 0.63
C SER A 244 14.25 -16.93 -0.29
N GLN A 245 14.70 -18.18 -0.17
CA GLN A 245 14.19 -19.25 -1.04
C GLN A 245 12.72 -19.57 -0.74
N HIS A 246 12.37 -19.71 0.53
CA HIS A 246 10.99 -19.92 0.96
C HIS A 246 10.06 -18.80 0.47
N LEU A 247 10.50 -17.55 0.60
CA LEU A 247 9.73 -16.37 0.15
C LEU A 247 9.60 -16.29 -1.37
N LEU A 248 10.63 -16.67 -2.12
CA LEU A 248 10.55 -16.79 -3.57
C LEU A 248 9.53 -17.85 -3.98
N ASP A 249 9.51 -19.00 -3.32
CA ASP A 249 8.55 -20.07 -3.62
C ASP A 249 7.11 -19.59 -3.34
N LEU A 250 6.86 -18.92 -2.22
CA LEU A 250 5.56 -18.32 -1.90
C LEU A 250 5.15 -17.23 -2.90
N ALA A 251 6.04 -16.31 -3.23
CA ALA A 251 5.78 -15.26 -4.21
C ALA A 251 5.47 -15.85 -5.60
N CYS A 252 6.23 -16.86 -6.04
CA CYS A 252 5.99 -17.56 -7.29
C CYS A 252 4.64 -18.30 -7.32
N ASN A 253 4.21 -18.90 -6.20
CA ASN A 253 2.90 -19.51 -6.10
C ASN A 253 1.78 -18.47 -6.24
N ASN A 254 1.94 -17.30 -5.62
CA ASN A 254 0.98 -16.20 -5.76
C ASN A 254 0.92 -15.60 -7.18
N LEU A 255 1.94 -15.79 -8.02
CA LEU A 255 1.81 -15.40 -9.43
C LEU A 255 0.70 -16.17 -10.17
N ARG A 256 0.32 -17.36 -9.70
CA ARG A 256 -0.60 -18.27 -10.40
C ARG A 256 -2.04 -18.12 -9.93
N ASN A 257 -2.27 -18.03 -8.62
CA ASN A 257 -3.59 -18.31 -8.02
C ASN A 257 -4.25 -17.12 -7.32
N THR A 258 -3.79 -15.88 -7.55
CA THR A 258 -4.30 -14.72 -6.79
C THR A 258 -4.60 -13.49 -7.66
N THR A 259 -5.06 -12.41 -7.02
CA THR A 259 -5.43 -11.14 -7.65
C THR A 259 -4.24 -10.47 -8.35
N PHE A 260 -4.48 -9.53 -9.26
CA PHE A 260 -3.42 -8.74 -9.89
C PHE A 260 -2.52 -8.07 -8.86
N THR A 261 -3.11 -7.49 -7.80
CA THR A 261 -2.32 -6.79 -6.78
C THR A 261 -1.35 -7.76 -6.12
N ASP A 262 -1.83 -8.95 -5.75
CA ASP A 262 -1.00 -9.99 -5.15
C ASP A 262 0.14 -10.40 -6.11
N ARG A 263 -0.16 -10.55 -7.41
CA ARG A 263 0.85 -10.87 -8.44
C ARG A 263 1.89 -9.75 -8.56
N ASN A 264 1.46 -8.50 -8.66
CA ASN A 264 2.34 -7.35 -8.80
C ASN A 264 3.24 -7.20 -7.57
N LYS A 265 2.69 -7.31 -6.35
CA LYS A 265 3.49 -7.27 -5.13
C LYS A 265 4.43 -8.46 -4.98
N SER A 266 4.02 -9.64 -5.46
CA SER A 266 4.90 -10.82 -5.54
C SER A 266 6.07 -10.59 -6.51
N LEU A 267 5.83 -9.98 -7.69
CA LEU A 267 6.87 -9.63 -8.64
C LEU A 267 7.86 -8.62 -8.07
N VAL A 268 7.38 -7.61 -7.33
CA VAL A 268 8.25 -6.66 -6.62
C VAL A 268 9.15 -7.40 -5.63
N LEU A 269 8.59 -8.26 -4.77
CA LEU A 269 9.39 -9.05 -3.83
C LEU A 269 10.40 -9.95 -4.54
N ILE A 270 10.00 -10.62 -5.63
CA ILE A 270 10.92 -11.45 -6.44
C ILE A 270 12.07 -10.61 -6.99
N SER A 271 11.77 -9.44 -7.57
CA SER A 271 12.79 -8.53 -8.11
C SER A 271 13.80 -8.11 -7.04
N GLU A 272 13.33 -7.74 -5.85
CA GLU A 272 14.16 -7.37 -4.70
C GLU A 272 15.05 -8.53 -4.22
N LEU A 273 14.47 -9.73 -4.07
CA LEU A 273 15.19 -10.92 -3.61
C LEU A 273 16.20 -11.42 -4.65
N LEU A 274 15.90 -11.31 -5.94
CA LEU A 274 16.81 -11.69 -7.01
C LEU A 274 17.97 -10.70 -7.13
N THR A 275 17.71 -9.39 -7.08
CA THR A 275 18.76 -8.36 -7.08
C THR A 275 19.76 -8.60 -5.94
N LYS A 276 19.25 -8.99 -4.76
CA LYS A 276 20.10 -9.40 -3.64
C LYS A 276 20.97 -10.62 -3.95
N LYS A 277 20.41 -11.68 -4.55
CA LYS A 277 21.18 -12.86 -4.97
C LYS A 277 22.24 -12.50 -6.02
N THR A 278 21.95 -11.58 -6.94
CA THR A 278 22.91 -11.13 -7.98
C THR A 278 24.02 -10.23 -7.43
N LEU A 279 23.79 -9.57 -6.30
CA LEU A 279 24.82 -8.80 -5.56
C LEU A 279 25.63 -9.66 -4.58
N GLN A 280 25.24 -10.92 -4.34
CA GLN A 280 25.93 -11.87 -3.48
C GLN A 280 26.78 -12.98 -4.15
N PRO A 281 27.12 -13.00 -5.46
CA PRO A 281 28.05 -14.00 -5.97
C PRO A 281 29.51 -13.54 -5.79
N ILE A 282 30.33 -14.49 -5.29
CA ILE A 282 31.80 -14.48 -5.14
C ILE A 282 32.36 -13.80 -3.86
N GLN A 283 31.99 -14.32 -2.68
CA GLN A 283 32.92 -14.35 -1.53
C GLN A 283 33.22 -15.77 -1.01
N SER A 284 32.61 -16.80 -1.62
CA SER A 284 32.79 -18.19 -1.22
C SER A 284 33.69 -19.03 -2.15
N ALA A 285 34.45 -18.41 -3.06
CA ALA A 285 35.34 -19.13 -3.99
C ALA A 285 36.86 -18.94 -3.75
N ASN A 286 37.29 -18.14 -2.76
CA ASN A 286 38.72 -17.86 -2.52
C ASN A 286 39.31 -18.42 -1.22
N ASN A 287 38.62 -19.35 -0.54
CA ASN A 287 39.21 -20.10 0.57
C ASN A 287 39.27 -21.60 0.23
N VAL A 288 40.05 -21.93 -0.80
CA VAL A 288 40.64 -23.26 -0.96
C VAL A 288 42.09 -23.04 -1.37
N ASP A 289 42.98 -23.54 -0.52
CA ASP A 289 44.44 -23.70 -0.65
C ASP A 289 45.34 -22.47 -0.38
N SER A 290 45.78 -22.37 0.87
CA SER A 290 47.13 -21.93 1.27
C SER A 290 47.58 -22.74 2.49
#